data_AF-A0A7S2HXW6-F1
#
_entry.id   AF-A0A7S2HXW6-F1
#
_cell.length_a   1.000
_cell.length_b   1.000
_cell.length_c   1.000
_cell.angle_alpha   90.00
_cell.angle_beta   90.00
_cell.angle_gamma   90.00
#
_symmetry.space_group_name_H-M   'P 1'
#
loop_
_entity.id
_entity.type
_entity.pdbx_description
1 polymer ?
#
loop_
_entity_poly.entity_id
_entity_poly.type
_entity_poly.pdbx_seq_one_letter_code
_entity_poly.pdbx_strand_id
1 'polypeptide(L)'
;RGGYILAGGTAQPEVILMATGSEVALMLEAYNALTQEGMKVRAVSLPCLELFKQQPLEYTESVLPNSCRARVSIEAATKDSWGSFIGLDGEHVGMITFGSSGPIKHVQKQL
;
A
#
# COMPACT_ATOMS: atom_id res chain seq x y z
N ARG A 1 -8.73 11.35 -8.26
CA ARG A 1 -7.60 11.81 -7.41
C ARG A 1 -6.45 10.80 -7.34
N GLY A 2 -6.46 9.69 -8.10
CA GLY A 2 -5.34 8.75 -8.24
C GLY A 2 -5.11 7.80 -7.06
N GLY A 3 -5.35 8.25 -5.83
CA GLY A 3 -5.37 7.42 -4.64
C GLY A 3 -6.22 8.03 -3.54
N TYR A 4 -6.72 7.19 -2.62
CA TYR A 4 -7.65 7.58 -1.58
C TYR A 4 -7.68 6.55 -0.43
N ILE A 5 -8.11 7.00 0.75
CA ILE A 5 -8.27 6.14 1.94
C ILE A 5 -9.47 5.22 1.74
N LEU A 6 -9.26 3.91 1.83
CA LEU A 6 -10.32 2.89 1.82
C LEU A 6 -10.79 2.57 3.24
N ALA A 7 -9.87 2.52 4.21
CA ALA A 7 -10.17 2.23 5.61
C ALA A 7 -9.13 2.88 6.54
N GLY A 8 -9.48 3.08 7.81
CA GLY A 8 -8.56 3.69 8.79
C GLY A 8 -8.45 5.21 8.65
N GLY A 9 -9.52 5.92 8.97
CA GLY A 9 -9.63 7.39 8.91
C GLY A 9 -8.99 8.15 10.08
N THR A 10 -8.18 7.50 10.91
CA THR A 10 -7.43 8.19 11.99
C THR A 10 -6.48 9.22 11.39
N ALA A 11 -6.42 10.42 11.97
CA ALA A 11 -5.50 11.48 11.53
C ALA A 11 -4.01 11.11 11.75
N GLN A 12 -3.74 10.12 12.61
CA GLN A 12 -2.39 9.69 12.98
C GLN A 12 -2.32 8.15 12.93
N PRO A 13 -2.15 7.56 11.74
CA PRO A 13 -1.91 6.13 11.62
C PRO A 13 -0.49 5.78 12.10
N GLU A 14 -0.34 4.60 12.69
CA GLU A 14 0.95 4.01 13.04
C GLU A 14 1.59 3.33 11.82
N VAL A 15 0.78 2.81 10.90
CA VAL A 15 1.23 2.21 9.64
C VAL A 15 0.22 2.48 8.52
N ILE A 16 0.72 2.71 7.31
CA ILE A 16 -0.09 2.90 6.10
C ILE A 16 0.18 1.75 5.13
N LEU A 17 -0.85 0.99 4.80
CA LEU A 17 -0.84 -0.01 3.74
C LEU A 17 -1.37 0.63 2.45
N MET A 18 -0.67 0.37 1.35
CA MET A 18 -0.98 0.91 0.03
C MET A 18 -1.02 -0.22 -0.99
N ALA A 19 -2.06 -0.26 -1.81
CA ALA A 19 -2.19 -1.30 -2.84
C ALA A 19 -2.87 -0.80 -4.11
N THR A 20 -2.69 -1.56 -5.19
CA THR A 20 -3.39 -1.40 -6.48
C THR A 20 -4.08 -2.69 -6.88
N GLY A 21 -5.01 -2.58 -7.84
CA GLY A 21 -5.59 -3.75 -8.53
C GLY A 21 -6.08 -4.86 -7.60
N SER A 22 -5.65 -6.09 -7.90
CA SER A 22 -6.01 -7.31 -7.18
C SER A 22 -5.51 -7.36 -5.74
N GLU A 23 -4.42 -6.66 -5.42
CA GLU A 23 -3.79 -6.70 -4.11
C GLU A 23 -4.53 -5.85 -3.06
N VAL A 24 -5.50 -5.03 -3.47
CA VAL A 24 -6.36 -4.27 -2.56
C VAL A 24 -7.13 -5.20 -1.61
N ALA A 25 -7.58 -6.36 -2.08
CA ALA A 25 -8.27 -7.33 -1.23
C ALA A 25 -7.34 -7.87 -0.13
N LEU A 26 -6.11 -8.26 -0.50
CA LEU A 26 -5.09 -8.72 0.44
C LEU A 26 -4.70 -7.63 1.45
N MET A 27 -4.56 -6.39 1.00
CA MET A 27 -4.32 -5.23 1.88
C MET A 27 -5.43 -5.07 2.92
N LEU A 28 -6.70 -5.27 2.55
CA LEU A 28 -7.83 -5.16 3.48
C LEU A 28 -7.86 -6.32 4.49
N GLU A 29 -7.45 -7.52 4.10
CA GLU A 29 -7.25 -8.63 5.03
C GLU A 29 -6.18 -8.29 6.08
N ALA A 30 -5.02 -7.78 5.62
CA ALA A 30 -3.95 -7.33 6.52
C ALA A 30 -4.39 -6.17 7.42
N TYR A 31 -5.11 -5.19 6.87
CA TYR A 31 -5.69 -4.08 7.64
C TYR A 31 -6.57 -4.60 8.79
N ASN A 32 -7.45 -5.57 8.51
CA ASN A 32 -8.35 -6.13 9.52
C ASN A 32 -7.58 -6.88 10.62
N ALA A 33 -6.60 -7.70 10.24
CA ALA A 33 -5.78 -8.45 11.19
C ALA A 33 -5.02 -7.51 12.14
N LEU A 34 -4.30 -6.53 11.60
CA LEU A 34 -3.52 -5.57 12.39
C LEU A 34 -4.43 -4.68 13.26
N THR A 35 -5.60 -4.30 12.76
CA THR A 35 -6.58 -3.53 13.54
C THR A 35 -7.12 -4.36 14.71
N GLN A 36 -7.33 -5.67 14.54
CA GLN A 36 -7.74 -6.57 15.63
C GLN A 36 -6.67 -6.71 16.71
N GLU A 37 -5.39 -6.55 16.35
CA GLU A 37 -4.27 -6.47 17.28
C GLU A 37 -4.14 -5.09 17.98
N GLY A 38 -5.03 -4.14 17.65
CA GLY A 38 -5.10 -2.82 18.28
C GLY A 38 -4.24 -1.75 17.61
N MET A 39 -3.61 -2.03 16.45
CA MET A 39 -2.81 -1.05 15.72
C MET A 39 -3.68 -0.05 14.95
N LYS A 40 -3.24 1.20 14.89
CA LYS A 40 -3.85 2.26 14.08
C LYS A 40 -3.40 2.15 12.63
N VAL A 41 -4.03 1.27 11.87
CA VAL A 41 -3.70 1.05 10.45
C VAL A 41 -4.53 1.97 9.56
N ARG A 42 -3.94 2.42 8.46
CA ARG A 42 -4.65 3.05 7.34
C ARG A 42 -4.47 2.24 6.07
N ALA A 43 -5.55 1.98 5.34
CA ALA A 43 -5.54 1.31 4.05
C ALA A 43 -5.82 2.32 2.93
N VAL A 44 -4.93 2.39 1.94
CA VAL A 44 -4.99 3.35 0.84
C VAL A 44 -5.00 2.61 -0.50
N SER A 45 -6.02 2.87 -1.32
CA SER A 45 -6.03 2.43 -2.71
C SER A 45 -5.31 3.45 -3.58
N LEU A 46 -4.39 3.02 -4.43
CA LEU A 46 -3.62 3.87 -5.35
C LEU A 46 -3.77 3.42 -6.82
N PRO A 47 -4.97 3.38 -7.40
CA PRO A 47 -5.18 2.87 -8.77
C PRO A 47 -4.45 3.66 -9.87
N CYS A 48 -4.02 4.90 -9.60
CA CYS A 48 -3.22 5.68 -10.54
C CYS A 48 -2.24 6.58 -9.77
N LEU A 49 -1.00 6.10 -9.64
CA LEU A 49 0.10 6.78 -8.94
C LEU A 49 0.36 8.16 -9.57
N GLU A 50 0.31 8.26 -10.89
CA GLU A 50 0.66 9.47 -11.63
C GLU A 50 -0.38 10.57 -11.40
N LEU A 51 -1.66 10.20 -11.41
CA LEU A 51 -2.74 11.13 -11.06
C LEU A 51 -2.67 11.53 -9.59
N PHE A 52 -2.22 10.65 -8.69
CA PHE A 52 -2.09 10.95 -7.27
C PHE A 52 -0.92 11.93 -7.01
N LYS A 53 0.21 11.77 -7.70
CA LYS A 53 1.36 12.70 -7.65
C LYS A 53 1.00 14.12 -8.10
N GLN A 54 0.01 14.26 -8.96
CA GLN A 54 -0.48 15.56 -9.44
C GLN A 54 -1.45 16.25 -8.48
N GLN A 55 -1.87 15.60 -7.39
CA GLN A 55 -2.79 16.21 -6.44
C GLN A 55 -2.12 17.29 -5.58
N PRO A 56 -2.88 18.29 -5.09
CA PRO A 56 -2.36 19.28 -4.16
C PRO A 56 -1.71 18.63 -2.93
N LEU A 57 -0.66 19.27 -2.39
CA LEU A 57 0.07 18.78 -1.22
C LEU A 57 -0.86 18.53 -0.02
N GLU A 58 -1.84 19.39 0.19
CA GLU A 58 -2.84 19.21 1.25
C GLU A 58 -3.59 17.88 1.12
N TYR A 59 -3.95 17.49 -0.10
CA TYR A 59 -4.62 16.22 -0.34
C TYR A 59 -3.68 15.03 -0.16
N THR A 60 -2.46 15.10 -0.72
CA THR A 60 -1.50 14.00 -0.58
C THR A 60 -1.10 13.79 0.88
N GLU A 61 -0.89 14.86 1.64
CA GLU A 61 -0.64 14.81 3.09
C GLU A 61 -1.84 14.25 3.87
N SER A 62 -3.08 14.59 3.47
CA SER A 62 -4.28 14.03 4.11
C SER A 62 -4.38 12.50 3.96
N VAL A 63 -3.84 11.95 2.86
CA VAL A 63 -3.86 10.51 2.55
C VAL A 63 -2.61 9.80 3.08
N LEU A 64 -1.43 10.35 2.82
CA LEU A 64 -0.10 9.83 3.18
C LEU A 64 0.66 10.84 4.05
N PRO A 65 0.26 11.03 5.32
CA PRO A 65 0.89 12.02 6.19
C PRO A 65 2.38 11.73 6.38
N ASN A 66 3.21 12.76 6.31
CA ASN A 66 4.66 12.67 6.50
C ASN A 66 5.05 12.28 7.93
N SER A 67 4.16 12.49 8.90
CA SER A 67 4.33 12.02 10.27
C SER A 67 4.34 10.49 10.40
N CYS A 68 3.78 9.76 9.42
CA CYS A 68 3.78 8.29 9.38
C CYS A 68 4.71 7.80 8.25
N ARG A 69 5.92 7.37 8.63
CA ARG A 69 6.91 6.81 7.67
C ARG A 69 6.82 5.29 7.52
N ALA A 70 6.15 4.61 8.45
CA ALA A 70 5.88 3.18 8.35
C ALA A 70 4.84 2.94 7.25
N ARG A 71 5.32 2.63 6.05
CA ARG A 71 4.52 2.52 4.84
C ARG A 71 4.85 1.22 4.12
N VAL A 72 3.83 0.48 3.72
CA VAL A 72 3.97 -0.79 2.99
C VAL A 72 3.22 -0.68 1.67
N SER A 73 3.91 -0.86 0.55
CA SER A 73 3.26 -1.04 -0.74
C SER A 73 3.05 -2.52 -1.06
N ILE A 74 1.89 -2.86 -1.63
CA ILE A 74 1.47 -4.23 -1.92
C ILE A 74 1.02 -4.27 -3.37
N GLU A 75 1.83 -4.85 -4.24
CA GLU A 75 1.57 -4.95 -5.67
C GLU A 75 2.35 -6.13 -6.25
N ALA A 76 1.71 -6.97 -7.07
CA ALA A 76 2.36 -8.08 -7.75
C ALA A 76 3.25 -7.60 -8.94
N ALA A 77 4.20 -6.70 -8.64
CA ALA A 77 5.14 -6.09 -9.57
C ALA A 77 6.42 -5.66 -8.83
N THR A 78 7.34 -5.00 -9.51
CA THR A 78 8.58 -4.50 -8.89
C THR A 78 8.32 -3.26 -8.02
N LYS A 79 9.26 -2.99 -7.10
CA LYS A 79 9.22 -1.84 -6.18
C LYS A 79 9.36 -0.48 -6.87
N ASP A 80 9.85 -0.41 -8.11
CA ASP A 80 10.41 0.81 -8.71
C ASP A 80 9.42 1.99 -8.75
N SER A 81 8.13 1.71 -8.97
CA SER A 81 7.06 2.72 -9.00
C SER A 81 6.70 3.28 -7.62
N TRP A 82 7.08 2.58 -6.54
CA TRP A 82 6.63 2.84 -5.17
C TRP A 82 7.59 3.69 -4.34
N GLY A 83 8.85 3.80 -4.75
CA GLY A 83 9.92 4.42 -3.94
C GLY A 83 9.56 5.81 -3.39
N SER A 84 8.89 6.66 -4.18
CA SER A 84 8.46 7.99 -3.74
C SER A 84 7.38 7.99 -2.66
N PHE A 85 6.66 6.88 -2.48
CA PHE A 85 5.57 6.76 -1.52
C PHE A 85 6.00 6.07 -0.23
N ILE A 86 6.78 4.99 -0.33
CA ILE A 86 7.26 4.23 0.84
C ILE A 86 8.52 4.84 1.48
N GLY A 87 9.29 5.64 0.74
CA GLY A 87 10.49 6.28 1.25
C GLY A 87 11.60 5.28 1.60
N LEU A 88 12.50 5.70 2.50
CA LEU A 88 13.65 4.89 2.93
C LEU A 88 13.32 3.92 4.07
N ASP A 89 12.23 4.15 4.79
CA ASP A 89 11.83 3.38 5.98
C ASP A 89 10.69 2.40 5.70
N GLY A 90 10.14 2.44 4.49
CA GLY A 90 9.00 1.62 4.10
C GLY A 90 9.39 0.33 3.39
N GLU A 91 8.42 -0.58 3.36
CA GLU A 91 8.57 -1.92 2.80
C GLU A 91 7.71 -2.12 1.55
N HIS A 92 8.05 -3.14 0.78
CA HIS A 92 7.33 -3.53 -0.42
C HIS A 92 7.05 -5.03 -0.42
N VAL A 93 5.78 -5.39 -0.54
CA VAL A 93 5.31 -6.75 -0.78
C VAL A 93 5.01 -6.86 -2.27
N GLY A 94 5.88 -7.56 -3.00
CA GLY A 94 5.79 -7.68 -4.45
C GLY A 94 6.89 -8.54 -5.05
N MET A 95 7.14 -8.38 -6.35
CA MET A 95 8.03 -9.25 -7.12
C MET A 95 9.45 -8.70 -7.19
N ILE A 96 10.44 -9.54 -6.87
CA ILE A 96 11.88 -9.27 -7.07
C ILE A 96 12.53 -10.18 -8.12
N THR A 97 11.78 -11.13 -8.68
CA THR A 97 12.22 -12.08 -9.72
C THR A 97 11.17 -12.21 -10.81
N PHE A 98 11.51 -12.91 -11.90
CA PHE A 98 10.52 -13.32 -12.89
C PHE A 98 9.52 -14.33 -12.30
N GLY A 99 8.34 -14.40 -12.90
CA GLY A 99 7.30 -15.35 -12.51
C GLY A 99 7.66 -16.81 -12.79
N SER A 100 6.81 -17.71 -12.31
CA SER A 100 6.91 -19.15 -12.56
C SER A 100 5.64 -19.67 -13.22
N SER A 101 5.75 -20.78 -13.95
CA SER A 101 4.59 -21.45 -14.53
C SER A 101 3.86 -22.26 -13.46
N GLY A 102 2.60 -21.94 -13.21
CA GLY A 102 1.78 -22.67 -12.25
C GLY A 102 0.44 -22.00 -11.96
N PRO A 103 -0.45 -22.67 -11.20
CA PRO A 103 -1.71 -22.07 -10.79
C PRO A 103 -1.47 -20.86 -9.88
N ILE A 104 -2.25 -19.79 -10.06
CA ILE A 104 -2.05 -18.49 -9.38
C ILE A 104 -1.87 -18.60 -7.86
N LYS A 105 -2.67 -19.44 -7.20
CA LYS A 105 -2.61 -19.67 -5.75
C LYS A 105 -1.27 -20.25 -5.27
N HIS A 106 -0.57 -20.99 -6.12
CA HIS A 106 0.74 -21.55 -5.79
C HIS A 106 1.85 -20.53 -6.03
N VAL A 107 1.78 -19.83 -7.16
CA VAL A 107 2.78 -18.80 -7.54
C VAL A 107 2.75 -17.64 -6.55
N GLN A 108 1.56 -17.17 -6.13
CA GLN A 108 1.43 -16.07 -5.17
C GLN A 108 2.00 -16.39 -3.78
N LYS A 109 2.05 -17.66 -3.36
CA LYS A 109 2.66 -18.05 -2.08
C LYS A 109 4.18 -18.02 -2.08
N GLN A 110 4.79 -17.87 -3.25
CA GLN A 110 6.24 -17.81 -3.43
C GLN A 110 6.75 -16.36 -3.52
N LEU A 111 5.82 -15.38 -3.49
CA LEU A 111 6.10 -13.95 -3.42
C LEU A 111 6.61 -13.55 -2.04
#